data_AF-A0A3A1X9P6-F1
#
_entry.id   AF-A0A3A1X9P6-F1
#
_cell.length_a   1.000
_cell.length_b   1.000
_cell.length_c   1.000
_cell.angle_alpha   90.00
_cell.angle_beta   90.00
_cell.angle_gamma   90.00
#
_symmetry.space_group_name_H-M   'P 1'
#
loop_
_entity.id
_entity.type
_entity.pdbx_description
1 polymer ?
#
loop_
_entity_poly.entity_id
_entity_poly.type
_entity_poly.pdbx_seq_one_letter_code
_entity_poly.pdbx_strand_id
1 'polypeptide(L)'
;YGQNLYLLRFDKTKIITKYYYYFITSEKIRNSIISRKNPSSQGYIKAGNIENLQIPVPPLEVQRQIVQILDRFDALCNDLTQGLPAEIEARRKQYEYYRDLLLTFKRA
;
A
#
# COMPACT_ATOMS: atom_id res chain seq x y z
N TYR A 1 -3.18 8.34 -27.97
CA TYR A 1 -2.59 7.55 -26.87
C TYR A 1 -2.20 8.49 -25.75
N GLY A 2 -3.03 8.62 -24.73
CA GLY A 2 -2.77 9.49 -23.57
C GLY A 2 -1.75 8.87 -22.64
N GLN A 3 -0.81 9.67 -22.15
CA GLN A 3 0.17 9.24 -21.15
C GLN A 3 -0.55 9.01 -19.82
N ASN A 4 -0.77 7.74 -19.46
CA ASN A 4 -1.44 7.33 -18.22
C ASN A 4 -0.46 6.98 -17.10
N LEU A 5 0.84 7.11 -17.34
CA LEU A 5 1.91 6.73 -16.43
C LEU A 5 2.90 7.90 -16.28
N TYR A 6 3.19 8.24 -15.03
CA TYR A 6 4.19 9.23 -14.66
C TYR A 6 5.30 8.57 -13.85
N LEU A 7 6.55 8.83 -14.21
CA LEU A 7 7.71 8.41 -13.44
C LEU A 7 8.23 9.60 -12.63
N LEU A 8 8.20 9.48 -11.31
CA LEU A 8 8.74 10.49 -10.40
C LEU A 8 10.12 10.05 -9.92
N ARG A 9 11.13 10.91 -10.10
CA ARG A 9 12.50 10.68 -9.64
C ARG A 9 12.85 11.74 -8.59
N PHE A 10 13.19 11.27 -7.40
CA PHE A 10 13.58 12.13 -6.28
C PHE A 10 15.08 12.11 -6.07
N ASP A 11 15.61 13.23 -5.60
CA ASP A 11 16.96 13.32 -5.06
C ASP A 11 17.04 12.52 -3.75
N LYS A 12 17.79 11.42 -3.78
CA LYS A 12 17.96 10.50 -2.63
C LYS A 12 18.63 11.16 -1.43
N THR A 13 19.32 12.29 -1.63
CA THR A 13 19.93 13.05 -0.53
C THR A 13 18.89 13.85 0.27
N LYS A 14 17.69 14.05 -0.28
CA LYS A 14 16.62 14.86 0.32
C LYS A 14 15.40 14.04 0.70
N ILE A 15 15.06 13.02 -0.09
CA ILE A 15 13.80 12.28 0.06
C ILE A 15 14.05 10.78 -0.01
N ILE A 16 13.54 10.07 0.98
CA ILE A 16 13.43 8.61 0.97
C ILE A 16 12.23 8.22 0.12
N THR A 17 12.46 7.40 -0.92
CA THR A 17 11.40 6.99 -1.86
C THR A 17 10.21 6.33 -1.17
N LYS A 18 10.44 5.49 -0.16
CA LYS A 18 9.36 4.87 0.63
C LYS A 18 8.55 5.88 1.44
N TYR A 19 9.18 6.92 1.99
CA TYR A 19 8.47 7.97 2.71
C TYR A 19 7.47 8.67 1.77
N TYR A 20 7.94 9.04 0.58
CA TYR A 20 7.08 9.63 -0.45
C TYR A 20 5.95 8.67 -0.86
N TYR A 21 6.26 7.39 -1.05
CA TYR A 21 5.26 6.38 -1.39
C TYR A 21 4.14 6.33 -0.35
N TYR A 22 4.47 6.24 0.94
CA TYR A 22 3.46 6.25 2.00
C TYR A 22 2.69 7.57 2.08
N PHE A 23 3.35 8.70 1.81
CA PHE A 23 2.70 10.00 1.81
C PHE A 23 1.66 10.12 0.68
N ILE A 24 2.04 9.77 -0.55
CA ILE A 24 1.17 9.92 -1.74
C ILE A 24 0.00 8.92 -1.74
N THR A 25 0.20 7.75 -1.14
CA THR A 25 -0.87 6.73 -1.02
C THR A 25 -1.81 6.98 0.14
N SER A 26 -1.48 7.89 1.05
CA SER A 26 -2.37 8.26 2.15
C SER A 26 -3.72 8.77 1.61
N GLU A 27 -4.81 8.33 2.23
CA GLU A 27 -6.18 8.65 1.81
C GLU A 27 -6.40 10.15 1.59
N LYS A 28 -5.90 10.99 2.51
CA LYS A 28 -6.05 12.45 2.40
C LYS A 28 -5.43 12.99 1.11
N ILE A 29 -4.19 12.60 0.82
CA ILE A 29 -3.46 13.08 -0.35
C ILE A 29 -4.05 12.48 -1.62
N ARG A 30 -4.28 11.16 -1.64
CA ARG A 30 -4.93 10.46 -2.75
C ARG A 30 -6.28 11.10 -3.11
N ASN A 31 -7.13 11.36 -2.13
CA ASN A 31 -8.44 11.98 -2.37
C ASN A 31 -8.31 13.43 -2.84
N SER A 32 -7.33 14.19 -2.32
CA SER A 32 -7.05 15.54 -2.81
C SER A 32 -6.54 15.60 -4.27
N ILE A 33 -5.88 14.54 -4.73
CA ILE A 33 -5.41 14.41 -6.11
C ILE A 33 -6.58 13.98 -7.01
N ILE A 34 -7.39 13.03 -6.56
CA ILE A 34 -8.56 12.54 -7.30
C ILE A 34 -9.61 13.64 -7.46
N SER A 35 -9.84 14.47 -6.44
CA SER A 35 -10.80 15.59 -6.50
C SER A 35 -10.38 16.68 -7.48
N ARG A 36 -9.10 16.72 -7.87
CA ARG A 36 -8.54 17.64 -8.88
C ARG A 36 -8.58 17.07 -10.31
N LYS A 37 -9.23 15.91 -10.53
CA LYS A 37 -9.45 15.36 -11.87
C LYS A 37 -10.38 16.24 -12.69
N ASN A 38 -10.14 16.32 -13.99
CA ASN A 38 -11.03 17.06 -14.89
C ASN A 38 -12.40 16.35 -14.99
N PRO A 39 -13.53 17.08 -14.98
CA PRO A 39 -14.87 16.50 -15.08
C PRO A 39 -15.17 15.80 -16.43
N SER A 40 -14.36 16.03 -17.46
CA SER A 40 -14.61 15.57 -18.82
C SER A 40 -14.20 14.10 -19.01
N SER A 41 -15.15 13.18 -18.80
CA SER A 41 -15.33 11.79 -19.30
C SER A 41 -14.17 10.76 -19.30
N GLN A 42 -12.91 11.17 -19.34
CA GLN A 42 -11.76 10.31 -19.05
C GLN A 42 -10.96 10.97 -17.94
N GLY A 43 -11.18 10.52 -16.70
CA GLY A 43 -10.63 11.10 -15.48
C GLY A 43 -9.11 10.94 -15.35
N TYR A 44 -8.36 11.66 -16.18
CA TYR A 44 -6.90 11.75 -16.13
C TYR A 44 -6.45 12.91 -15.25
N ILE A 45 -5.35 12.69 -14.55
CA ILE A 45 -4.67 13.73 -13.77
C ILE A 45 -3.63 14.35 -14.70
N LYS A 46 -3.70 15.66 -14.92
CA LYS A 46 -2.70 16.39 -15.71
C LYS A 46 -1.36 16.42 -14.95
N ALA A 47 -0.24 16.32 -15.67
CA ALA A 47 1.10 16.42 -15.09
C ALA A 47 1.29 17.67 -14.21
N GLY A 48 0.80 18.83 -14.66
CA GLY A 48 0.87 20.07 -13.89
C GLY A 48 0.12 20.04 -12.55
N ASN A 49 -0.89 19.20 -12.37
CA ASN A 49 -1.53 19.03 -11.07
C ASN A 49 -0.66 18.23 -10.09
N ILE A 50 0.22 17.37 -10.61
CA ILE A 50 1.17 16.57 -9.83
C ILE A 50 2.38 17.44 -9.47
N GLU A 51 2.87 18.27 -10.41
CA GLU A 51 3.99 19.18 -10.20
C GLU A 51 3.72 20.23 -9.10
N ASN A 52 2.47 20.67 -8.98
CA ASN A 52 2.06 21.67 -7.97
C ASN A 52 1.72 21.05 -6.60
N LEU A 53 1.90 19.74 -6.42
CA LEU A 53 1.61 19.08 -5.15
C LEU A 53 2.65 19.49 -4.10
N GLN A 54 2.18 20.15 -3.03
CA GLN A 54 3.01 20.52 -1.90
C GLN A 54 3.21 19.31 -0.99
N ILE A 55 4.48 18.94 -0.77
CA ILE A 55 4.84 17.73 -0.02
C ILE A 55 5.78 18.14 1.11
N PRO A 56 5.46 17.78 2.37
CA PRO A 56 6.36 18.03 3.47
C PRO A 56 7.62 17.18 3.30
N VAL A 57 8.78 17.81 3.43
CA VAL A 57 10.08 17.12 3.39
C VAL A 57 10.75 17.33 4.76
N PRO A 58 10.41 16.50 5.77
CA PRO A 58 11.07 16.56 7.07
C PRO A 58 12.53 16.06 6.94
N PRO A 59 13.39 16.24 7.97
CA PRO A 59 14.75 15.71 7.97
C PRO A 59 14.79 14.20 7.70
N LEU A 60 15.87 13.71 7.09
CA LEU A 60 16.01 12.30 6.69
C LEU A 60 15.82 11.31 7.85
N GLU A 61 16.23 11.66 9.07
CA GLU A 61 16.02 10.82 10.26
C GLU A 61 14.54 10.61 10.56
N VAL A 62 13.74 11.68 10.49
CA VAL A 62 12.30 11.61 10.70
C VAL A 62 11.64 10.81 9.59
N GLN A 63 12.08 11.00 8.34
CA GLN A 63 11.60 10.18 7.22
C GLN A 63 11.87 8.69 7.45
N ARG A 64 13.06 8.32 7.95
CA ARG A 64 13.42 6.93 8.29
C ARG A 64 12.51 6.35 9.36
N GLN A 65 12.28 7.09 10.44
CA GLN A 65 11.41 6.64 11.53
C GLN A 65 9.97 6.40 11.04
N ILE A 66 9.43 7.32 10.25
CA ILE A 66 8.10 7.17 9.65
C ILE A 66 8.04 5.91 8.79
N VAL A 67 9.02 5.73 7.89
CA VAL A 67 9.09 4.55 7.02
C VAL A 67 9.19 3.26 7.83
N GLN A 68 10.01 3.22 8.88
CA GLN A 68 10.18 2.04 9.71
C GLN A 68 8.87 1.62 10.40
N ILE A 69 8.12 2.60 10.93
CA ILE A 69 6.84 2.34 11.58
C ILE A 69 5.84 1.79 10.56
N LEU A 70 5.73 2.45 9.39
CA LEU A 70 4.78 2.05 8.35
C LEU A 70 5.13 0.71 7.71
N ASP A 71 6.41 0.44 7.46
CA ASP A 71 6.90 -0.86 6.97
C ASP A 71 6.51 -2.00 7.93
N ARG A 72 6.55 -1.77 9.24
CA ARG A 72 6.13 -2.78 10.23
C ARG A 72 4.65 -3.12 10.12
N PHE A 73 3.80 -2.12 9.94
CA PHE A 73 2.35 -2.35 9.76
C PHE A 73 2.06 -3.00 8.41
N ASP A 74 2.74 -2.57 7.35
CA ASP A 74 2.60 -3.13 6.02
C ASP A 74 2.98 -4.61 6.00
N ALA A 75 4.13 -4.97 6.60
CA ALA A 75 4.55 -6.35 6.74
C ALA A 75 3.54 -7.19 7.56
N LEU A 76 2.98 -6.65 8.63
CA LEU A 76 2.02 -7.39 9.46
C LEU A 76 0.71 -7.68 8.70
N CYS A 77 0.25 -6.76 7.86
CA CYS A 77 -1.05 -6.84 7.20
C CYS A 77 -1.00 -7.48 5.81
N ASN A 78 0.06 -7.23 5.05
CA ASN A 78 0.10 -7.49 3.61
C ASN A 78 1.20 -8.47 3.18
N ASP A 79 2.12 -8.86 4.07
CA ASP A 79 3.09 -9.90 3.75
C ASP A 79 2.36 -11.24 3.58
N LEU A 80 2.62 -11.94 2.48
CA LEU A 80 1.99 -13.23 2.20
C LEU A 80 2.67 -14.38 2.96
N THR A 81 3.93 -14.19 3.33
CA THR A 81 4.77 -15.20 3.99
C THR A 81 4.76 -15.06 5.51
N GLN A 82 4.34 -13.90 6.02
CA GLN A 82 4.31 -13.56 7.45
C GLN A 82 3.03 -12.78 7.79
N GLY A 83 2.79 -12.50 9.07
CA GLY A 83 1.66 -11.67 9.48
C GLY A 83 0.29 -12.34 9.27
N LEU A 84 -0.74 -11.50 9.08
CA LEU A 84 -2.13 -11.93 9.04
C LEU A 84 -2.47 -12.88 7.88
N PRO A 85 -2.02 -12.65 6.63
CA PRO A 85 -2.35 -13.55 5.52
C PRO A 85 -1.86 -14.98 5.76
N ALA A 86 -0.62 -15.13 6.25
CA ALA A 86 -0.03 -16.43 6.57
C ALA A 86 -0.79 -17.14 7.71
N GLU A 87 -1.17 -16.42 8.77
CA GLU A 87 -1.97 -16.98 9.87
C GLU A 87 -3.36 -17.43 9.38
N ILE A 88 -4.04 -16.63 8.55
CA ILE A 88 -5.35 -16.98 7.98
C ILE A 88 -5.24 -18.26 7.15
N GLU A 89 -4.21 -18.39 6.29
CA GLU A 89 -4.00 -19.58 5.48
C GLU A 89 -3.76 -20.83 6.37
N ALA A 90 -2.92 -20.70 7.40
CA ALA A 90 -2.65 -21.78 8.34
C ALA A 90 -3.93 -22.23 9.08
N ARG A 91 -4.75 -21.27 9.53
CA ARG A 91 -6.04 -21.56 10.20
C ARG A 91 -7.05 -22.22 9.28
N ARG A 92 -7.10 -21.84 8.00
CA ARG A 92 -7.98 -22.50 7.01
C ARG A 92 -7.57 -23.96 6.78
N LYS A 93 -6.27 -24.23 6.61
CA LYS A 93 -5.76 -25.61 6.49
C LYS A 93 -6.05 -26.43 7.74
N GLN A 94 -5.87 -25.84 8.92
CA GLN A 94 -6.19 -26.48 10.20
C GLN A 94 -7.68 -26.82 10.29
N TYR A 95 -8.56 -25.88 9.92
CA TYR A 95 -10.00 -26.09 9.90
C TYR A 95 -10.40 -27.21 8.93
N GLU A 96 -9.86 -27.23 7.71
CA GLU A 96 -10.15 -28.26 6.71
C GLU A 96 -9.74 -29.65 7.21
N TYR A 97 -8.56 -29.77 7.80
CA TYR A 97 -8.08 -31.03 8.40
C TYR A 97 -9.04 -31.56 9.46
N TYR A 98 -9.45 -30.72 10.43
CA TYR A 98 -10.34 -31.15 11.49
C TYR A 98 -11.78 -31.40 11.02
N ARG A 99 -12.27 -30.60 10.05
CA ARG A 99 -13.56 -30.84 9.39
C ARG A 99 -13.58 -32.23 8.77
N ASP A 100 -12.55 -32.57 8.00
CA ASP A 100 -12.49 -33.85 7.29
C ASP A 100 -12.35 -35.02 8.27
N LEU A 101 -11.56 -34.86 9.34
CA LEU A 101 -11.43 -35.86 10.42
C LEU A 101 -12.75 -36.14 11.13
N LEU A 102 -13.52 -35.10 11.46
CA LEU A 102 -14.81 -35.24 12.14
C LEU A 102 -15.89 -35.84 11.22
N LEU A 103 -15.78 -35.63 9.91
CA LEU A 103 -16.71 -36.16 8.91
C LEU A 103 -16.30 -37.54 8.36
N THR A 104 -15.09 -38.03 8.67
CA THR A 104 -14.69 -39.41 8.41
C THR A 104 -15.10 -40.30 9.58
N PHE A 105 -16.34 -40.79 9.54
CA PHE A 105 -16.77 -41.84 10.46
C PHE A 105 -16.07 -43.16 10.08
N LYS A 106 -15.33 -43.76 11.04
CA LYS A 106 -14.90 -45.16 10.90
C LYS A 106 -16.18 -46.01 10.76
N ARG A 107 -16.32 -46.73 9.64
CA ARG A 107 -17.33 -47.78 9.54
C ARG A 107 -16.97 -48.86 10.56
N ALA A 108 -17.90 -49.14 11.47
CA ALA A 108 -17.84 -50.29 12.37
C ALA A 108 -18.04 -51.59 11.60
#